data_AF-A0A7W5XLH5-F1
#
_entry.id   AF-A0A7W5XLH5-F1
#
_cell.length_a   1.000
_cell.length_b   1.000
_cell.length_c   1.000
_cell.angle_alpha   90.00
_cell.angle_beta   90.00
_cell.angle_gamma   90.00
#
_symmetry.space_group_name_H-M   'P 1'
#
loop_
_entity.id
_entity.type
_entity.pdbx_description
1 polymer ?
#
loop_
_entity_poly.entity_id
_entity_poly.type
_entity_poly.pdbx_seq_one_letter_code
_entity_poly.pdbx_strand_id
1 'polypeptide(L)'
;MAHSPRGRPRVQESADDIVAGVLVAAGARVSTSDYTTRRIASLTGLSQTLVSRAVRRIRGAGTSPPASASQIGPGLQTSTGLQLARFRVQYPQITVAFEVADAGEPLQPTSFGRRSAALLAALWVSGAAEWQPTEADPDAPTVKRVEVDEAHPQNREAPEVGAHSLTAQWNPGTGSWSAFLTEVARLLDQCRPTLDALPGDLLHQLSSRAGQGLHGVEWRRGRHGAEKASHNSDSQRLALAEFPGPQVSSSHRSQSRVNRSATEQIAITLRKEMINSGNRSGDRLSVTLLAERLGLGQAQVRNAMRQLADDGLLSHSEAGFRIPHFTGTDVIDLYASRLHVGIVIIRASAAQPRHRLLPARLALGTLEAVATQGSLTDSGEADLRFQQELAEASGLRQSAHSFHALTLRLRMFISVLQLDYAPAVERLVVDDRRLLTAVLEGRTGEAVRIWRSKLDDAVRHMSALAPDTFDPRLWSRLTQ
;
A
#
# COMPACT_ATOMS: atom_id res chain seq x y z
N MET A 1 18.14 19.46 20.96
CA MET A 1 18.87 18.18 21.03
C MET A 1 18.87 17.53 19.64
N ALA A 2 19.95 16.83 19.30
CA ALA A 2 20.43 16.52 17.95
C ALA A 2 19.37 16.07 16.91
N HIS A 3 19.33 16.79 15.78
CA HIS A 3 18.71 16.31 14.54
C HIS A 3 19.56 15.18 13.95
N SER A 4 18.97 14.00 13.74
CA SER A 4 19.60 12.96 12.92
C SER A 4 19.56 13.40 11.44
N PRO A 5 20.68 13.40 10.72
CA PRO A 5 20.67 13.66 9.29
C PRO A 5 19.95 12.48 8.60
N ARG A 6 18.92 12.75 7.79
CA ARG A 6 18.30 11.76 6.88
C ARG A 6 19.35 11.35 5.84
N GLY A 7 20.18 10.38 6.20
CA GLY A 7 21.16 9.75 5.32
C GLY A 7 20.50 8.82 4.30
N ARG A 8 21.19 8.62 3.18
CA ARG A 8 20.90 7.66 2.11
C ARG A 8 20.44 6.30 2.69
N PRO A 9 19.36 5.67 2.18
CA PRO A 9 18.92 4.36 2.65
C PRO A 9 20.06 3.35 2.56
N ARG A 10 20.23 2.50 3.58
CA ARG A 10 21.25 1.44 3.54
C ARG A 10 20.81 0.40 2.51
N VAL A 11 21.74 -0.15 1.72
CA VAL A 11 21.46 -1.17 0.69
C VAL A 11 20.56 -2.32 1.19
N GLN A 12 20.68 -2.70 2.47
CA GLN A 12 19.84 -3.73 3.09
C GLN A 12 18.39 -3.27 3.33
N GLU A 13 18.15 -2.00 3.67
CA GLU A 13 16.78 -1.47 3.87
C GLU A 13 16.02 -1.46 2.55
N SER A 14 16.65 -1.01 1.47
CA SER A 14 16.07 -1.09 0.12
C SER A 14 15.82 -2.54 -0.32
N ALA A 15 16.71 -3.47 0.04
CA ALA A 15 16.51 -4.89 -0.24
C ALA A 15 15.35 -5.49 0.57
N ASP A 16 15.19 -5.10 1.83
CA ASP A 16 14.09 -5.53 2.70
C ASP A 16 12.74 -5.11 2.08
N ASP A 17 12.61 -3.86 1.65
CA ASP A 17 11.39 -3.33 1.03
C ASP A 17 11.06 -4.01 -0.32
N ILE A 18 12.07 -4.24 -1.16
CA ILE A 18 11.88 -4.93 -2.45
C ILE A 18 11.43 -6.37 -2.23
N VAL A 19 12.07 -7.08 -1.31
CA VAL A 19 11.72 -8.47 -1.00
C VAL A 19 10.34 -8.55 -0.36
N ALA A 20 10.01 -7.64 0.55
CA ALA A 20 8.68 -7.55 1.14
C ALA A 20 7.61 -7.33 0.07
N GLY A 21 7.82 -6.37 -0.84
CA GLY A 21 6.90 -6.12 -1.95
C GLY A 21 6.67 -7.34 -2.85
N VAL A 22 7.74 -8.05 -3.23
CA VAL A 22 7.65 -9.28 -4.03
C VAL A 22 6.86 -10.38 -3.31
N LEU A 23 7.06 -10.54 -2.00
CA LEU A 23 6.33 -11.52 -1.19
C LEU A 23 4.84 -11.18 -1.08
N VAL A 24 4.50 -9.91 -0.89
CA VAL A 24 3.09 -9.47 -0.79
C VAL A 24 2.38 -9.64 -2.13
N ALA A 25 2.98 -9.20 -3.23
CA ALA A 25 2.39 -9.29 -4.57
C ALA A 25 2.27 -10.74 -5.10
N ALA A 26 2.98 -11.69 -4.47
CA ALA A 26 2.80 -13.10 -4.75
C ALA A 26 1.41 -13.61 -4.34
N GLY A 27 0.85 -13.07 -3.25
CA GLY A 27 -0.35 -13.57 -2.60
C GLY A 27 -0.25 -15.07 -2.30
N ALA A 28 -1.31 -15.83 -2.59
CA ALA A 28 -1.33 -17.28 -2.38
C ALA A 28 -0.21 -18.04 -3.14
N ARG A 29 0.31 -17.49 -4.24
CA ARG A 29 1.33 -18.13 -5.09
C ARG A 29 2.69 -18.25 -4.41
N VAL A 30 2.90 -17.54 -3.30
CA VAL A 30 4.14 -17.59 -2.52
C VAL A 30 4.47 -19.01 -2.03
N SER A 31 3.48 -19.92 -1.96
CA SER A 31 3.72 -21.33 -1.63
C SER A 31 4.39 -22.14 -2.74
N THR A 32 4.52 -21.61 -3.96
CA THR A 32 5.14 -22.31 -5.09
C THR A 32 6.67 -22.21 -5.07
N SER A 33 7.37 -23.07 -5.81
CA SER A 33 8.83 -23.05 -5.99
C SER A 33 9.34 -21.76 -6.67
N ASP A 34 8.46 -21.01 -7.35
CA ASP A 34 8.77 -19.74 -8.00
C ASP A 34 9.17 -18.63 -7.02
N TYR A 35 8.84 -18.77 -5.73
CA TYR A 35 9.13 -17.78 -4.68
C TYR A 35 10.13 -18.30 -3.63
N THR A 36 11.05 -19.18 -4.04
CA THR A 36 12.23 -19.49 -3.22
C THR A 36 13.18 -18.30 -3.12
N THR A 37 14.01 -18.20 -2.08
CA THR A 37 15.00 -17.10 -1.94
C THR A 37 15.92 -17.02 -3.16
N ARG A 38 16.31 -18.17 -3.73
CA ARG A 38 17.07 -18.25 -4.99
C ARG A 38 16.31 -17.67 -6.18
N ARG A 39 15.00 -17.94 -6.30
CA ARG A 39 14.19 -17.37 -7.39
C ARG A 39 13.88 -15.90 -7.18
N ILE A 40 13.55 -15.48 -5.97
CA ILE A 40 13.40 -14.05 -5.65
C ILE A 40 14.68 -13.30 -5.97
N ALA A 41 15.86 -13.82 -5.60
CA ALA A 41 17.16 -13.25 -5.97
C ALA A 41 17.36 -13.16 -7.49
N SER A 42 17.01 -14.21 -8.23
CA SER A 42 17.04 -14.19 -9.69
C SER A 42 16.08 -13.15 -10.30
N LEU A 43 14.92 -12.94 -9.68
CA LEU A 43 13.87 -12.03 -10.16
C LEU A 43 14.20 -10.56 -9.85
N THR A 44 14.72 -10.30 -8.65
CA THR A 44 15.05 -8.95 -8.18
C THR A 44 16.47 -8.53 -8.51
N GLY A 45 17.35 -9.48 -8.88
CA GLY A 45 18.78 -9.23 -9.14
C GLY A 45 19.60 -8.99 -7.88
N LEU A 46 18.97 -9.06 -6.71
CA LEU A 46 19.65 -9.07 -5.43
C LEU A 46 20.42 -10.38 -5.27
N SER A 47 21.51 -10.37 -4.50
CA SER A 47 22.19 -11.62 -4.15
C SER A 47 21.27 -12.51 -3.30
N GLN A 48 21.37 -13.83 -3.47
CA GLN A 48 20.59 -14.79 -2.67
C GLN A 48 20.81 -14.61 -1.16
N THR A 49 22.01 -14.20 -0.76
CA THR A 49 22.34 -13.87 0.63
C THR A 49 21.56 -12.65 1.12
N LEU A 50 21.46 -11.57 0.33
CA LEU A 50 20.68 -10.37 0.69
C LEU A 50 19.19 -10.69 0.81
N VAL A 51 18.65 -11.44 -0.15
CA VAL A 51 17.25 -11.88 -0.11
C VAL A 51 16.98 -12.77 1.10
N SER A 52 17.88 -13.71 1.41
CA SER A 52 17.70 -14.59 2.57
C SER A 52 17.76 -13.82 3.89
N ARG A 53 18.61 -12.79 4.00
CA ARG A 53 18.64 -11.87 5.15
C ARG A 53 17.37 -11.04 5.25
N ALA A 54 16.87 -10.51 4.14
CA ALA A 54 15.62 -9.76 4.09
C ALA A 54 14.43 -10.61 4.55
N VAL A 55 14.25 -11.81 4.00
CA VAL A 55 13.20 -12.74 4.42
C VAL A 55 13.31 -13.06 5.92
N ARG A 56 14.54 -13.25 6.45
CA ARG A 56 14.76 -13.52 7.87
C ARG A 56 14.39 -12.33 8.76
N ARG A 57 14.72 -11.10 8.35
CA ARG A 57 14.37 -9.86 9.07
C ARG A 57 12.87 -9.61 9.05
N ILE A 58 12.23 -9.76 7.90
CA ILE A 58 10.76 -9.66 7.75
C ILE A 58 10.06 -10.69 8.66
N ARG A 59 10.63 -11.89 8.80
CA ARG A 59 10.13 -12.92 9.73
C ARG A 59 10.43 -12.66 11.21
N GLY A 60 11.11 -11.57 11.57
CA GLY A 60 11.47 -11.28 12.97
C GLY A 60 12.56 -12.17 13.56
N ALA A 61 13.19 -13.07 12.79
CA ALA A 61 14.15 -14.07 13.28
C ALA A 61 15.58 -13.52 13.55
N GLY A 62 15.68 -12.21 13.81
CA GLY A 62 16.94 -11.48 14.03
C GLY A 62 16.98 -10.65 15.33
N THR A 63 15.89 -10.57 16.08
CA THR A 63 15.83 -9.92 17.40
C THR A 63 15.49 -10.97 18.44
N SER A 64 16.48 -11.38 19.23
CA SER A 64 16.22 -12.22 20.40
C SER A 64 15.19 -11.52 21.30
N PRO A 65 14.18 -12.24 21.82
CA PRO A 65 13.20 -11.63 22.71
C PRO A 65 13.88 -11.14 24.01
N PRO A 66 13.37 -10.09 24.67
CA PRO A 66 13.72 -9.84 26.06
C PRO A 66 13.29 -11.06 26.90
N ALA A 67 14.13 -11.44 27.86
CA ALA A 67 14.08 -12.69 28.63
C ALA A 67 12.89 -12.81 29.61
N SER A 68 11.76 -12.16 29.34
CA SER A 68 10.61 -12.07 30.24
C SER A 68 9.29 -12.05 29.47
N ALA A 69 8.98 -13.16 28.81
CA ALA A 69 7.61 -13.47 28.37
C ALA A 69 7.36 -14.97 28.52
N SER A 70 6.86 -15.31 29.71
CA SER A 70 6.05 -16.49 30.09
C SER A 70 6.19 -17.73 29.19
N GLN A 71 6.98 -18.68 29.68
CA GLN A 71 6.87 -20.08 29.27
C GLN A 71 5.41 -20.54 29.48
N ILE A 72 4.77 -20.94 28.40
CA ILE A 72 3.57 -21.79 28.47
C ILE A 72 4.03 -23.06 29.18
N GLY A 73 3.37 -23.40 30.30
CA GLY A 73 3.69 -24.56 31.12
C GLY A 73 3.67 -25.88 30.35
N PRO A 74 4.37 -26.92 30.84
CA PRO A 74 4.49 -28.19 30.14
C PRO A 74 3.14 -28.91 30.17
N GLY A 75 2.42 -28.92 29.04
CA GLY A 75 1.10 -29.56 28.99
C GLY A 75 0.43 -29.72 27.62
N LEU A 76 0.84 -28.99 26.57
CA LEU A 76 0.28 -29.27 25.23
C LEU A 76 1.07 -30.38 24.54
N GLN A 77 0.40 -31.53 24.40
CA GLN A 77 0.86 -32.67 23.61
C GLN A 77 1.25 -32.21 22.19
N THR A 78 2.31 -32.82 21.67
CA THR A 78 3.01 -32.56 20.39
C THR A 78 2.15 -32.64 19.11
N SER A 79 0.83 -32.80 19.23
CA SER A 79 -0.15 -32.92 18.15
C SER A 79 -1.06 -31.69 17.99
N THR A 80 -0.96 -30.68 18.86
CA THR A 80 -1.79 -29.45 18.81
C THR A 80 -0.93 -28.26 18.39
N GLY A 81 -1.36 -27.54 17.36
CA GLY A 81 -0.70 -26.31 16.92
C GLY A 81 -1.75 -25.27 16.53
N LEU A 82 -1.33 -24.02 16.34
CA LEU A 82 -2.26 -22.94 16.03
C LEU A 82 -2.63 -22.90 14.54
N GLN A 83 -3.72 -22.22 14.23
CA GLN A 83 -4.05 -21.77 12.89
C GLN A 83 -4.63 -20.36 12.94
N LEU A 84 -4.50 -19.60 11.85
CA LEU A 84 -5.02 -18.25 11.75
C LEU A 84 -6.56 -18.27 11.68
N ALA A 85 -7.23 -17.63 12.63
CA ALA A 85 -8.69 -17.58 12.73
C ALA A 85 -9.27 -16.27 12.19
N ARG A 86 -8.56 -15.15 12.40
CA ARG A 86 -9.04 -13.81 12.02
C ARG A 86 -7.87 -12.87 11.74
N PHE A 87 -8.04 -12.03 10.73
CA PHE A 87 -7.15 -10.91 10.45
C PHE A 87 -8.03 -9.68 10.19
N ARG A 88 -7.91 -8.66 11.03
CA ARG A 88 -8.73 -7.45 10.94
C ARG A 88 -7.88 -6.20 11.07
N VAL A 89 -8.08 -5.26 10.15
CA VAL A 89 -7.42 -3.96 10.15
C VAL A 89 -8.49 -2.88 10.20
N GLN A 90 -8.70 -2.32 11.39
CA GLN A 90 -9.66 -1.25 11.64
C GLN A 90 -8.94 -0.15 12.41
N TYR A 91 -8.60 0.95 11.76
CA TYR A 91 -7.85 2.02 12.41
C TYR A 91 -8.50 2.47 13.74
N PRO A 92 -7.71 2.68 14.80
CA PRO A 92 -6.24 2.59 14.84
C PRO A 92 -5.73 1.18 15.23
N GLN A 93 -6.55 0.14 15.10
CA GLN A 93 -6.26 -1.21 15.56
C GLN A 93 -5.97 -2.21 14.42
N ILE A 94 -4.93 -3.03 14.60
CA ILE A 94 -4.77 -4.30 13.87
C ILE A 94 -4.98 -5.45 14.84
N THR A 95 -5.72 -6.47 14.43
CA THR A 95 -5.99 -7.66 15.23
C THR A 95 -5.72 -8.90 14.40
N VAL A 96 -4.82 -9.75 14.90
CA VAL A 96 -4.51 -11.06 14.32
C VAL A 96 -4.84 -12.10 15.38
N ALA A 97 -5.87 -12.91 15.13
CA ALA A 97 -6.31 -13.94 16.07
C ALA A 97 -6.04 -15.34 15.50
N PHE A 98 -5.65 -16.22 16.40
CA PHE A 98 -5.32 -17.61 16.18
C PHE A 98 -6.21 -18.49 17.04
N GLU A 99 -6.44 -19.71 16.59
CA GLU A 99 -7.18 -20.75 17.31
C GLU A 99 -6.41 -22.07 17.23
N VAL A 100 -6.79 -23.04 18.06
CA VAL A 100 -6.20 -24.38 18.03
C VAL A 100 -6.65 -25.09 16.76
N ALA A 101 -5.70 -25.63 16.00
CA ALA A 101 -5.97 -26.35 14.76
C ALA A 101 -6.29 -27.82 15.01
N ASP A 102 -7.35 -28.31 14.35
CA ASP A 102 -7.68 -29.72 14.32
C ASP A 102 -6.65 -30.54 13.53
N ALA A 103 -6.54 -31.83 13.84
CA ALA A 103 -5.66 -32.74 13.12
C ALA A 103 -6.30 -33.13 11.77
N GLY A 104 -5.64 -32.89 10.64
CA GLY A 104 -6.18 -33.33 9.35
C GLY A 104 -5.31 -33.14 8.11
N GLU A 105 -4.48 -32.10 8.02
CA GLU A 105 -3.73 -31.80 6.79
C GLU A 105 -2.24 -32.21 6.81
N PRO A 106 -1.65 -32.52 5.63
CA PRO A 106 -0.23 -32.79 5.50
C PRO A 106 0.62 -31.55 5.80
N LEU A 107 1.71 -31.75 6.53
CA LEU A 107 2.65 -30.68 6.89
C LEU A 107 3.46 -30.22 5.67
N GLN A 108 3.50 -28.92 5.43
CA GLN A 108 4.24 -28.24 4.36
C GLN A 108 5.07 -27.06 4.91
N PRO A 109 6.12 -27.32 5.72
CA PRO A 109 6.86 -26.28 6.45
C PRO A 109 7.52 -25.22 5.56
N THR A 110 7.99 -25.58 4.38
CA THR A 110 8.62 -24.63 3.44
C THR A 110 7.59 -23.68 2.82
N SER A 111 6.45 -24.21 2.38
CA SER A 111 5.34 -23.43 1.84
C SER A 111 4.69 -22.56 2.91
N PHE A 112 4.47 -23.11 4.10
CA PHE A 112 3.97 -22.37 5.25
C PHE A 112 4.91 -21.22 5.64
N GLY A 113 6.22 -21.48 5.77
CA GLY A 113 7.20 -20.44 6.09
C GLY A 113 7.23 -19.28 5.08
N ARG A 114 6.98 -19.55 3.79
CA ARG A 114 6.81 -18.53 2.76
C ARG A 114 5.52 -17.73 2.90
N ARG A 115 4.41 -18.38 3.26
CA ARG A 115 3.13 -17.72 3.55
C ARG A 115 3.22 -16.81 4.78
N SER A 116 3.88 -17.28 5.84
CA SER A 116 4.16 -16.48 7.04
C SER A 116 5.01 -15.26 6.71
N ALA A 117 6.04 -15.42 5.87
CA ALA A 117 6.85 -14.30 5.39
C ALA A 117 6.02 -13.29 4.57
N ALA A 118 5.08 -13.75 3.73
CA ALA A 118 4.20 -12.86 2.96
C ALA A 118 3.21 -12.08 3.84
N LEU A 119 2.62 -12.70 4.87
CA LEU A 119 1.75 -12.01 5.83
C LEU A 119 2.54 -10.94 6.60
N LEU A 120 3.72 -11.29 7.12
CA LEU A 120 4.58 -10.35 7.83
C LEU A 120 5.09 -9.25 6.90
N ALA A 121 5.40 -9.56 5.64
CA ALA A 121 5.74 -8.56 4.63
C ALA A 121 4.58 -7.59 4.37
N ALA A 122 3.34 -8.08 4.35
CA ALA A 122 2.15 -7.22 4.17
C ALA A 122 1.99 -6.24 5.32
N LEU A 123 2.18 -6.71 6.56
CA LEU A 123 2.21 -5.83 7.73
C LEU A 123 3.39 -4.85 7.63
N TRP A 124 4.58 -5.32 7.28
CA TRP A 124 5.79 -4.49 7.14
C TRP A 124 5.58 -3.30 6.21
N VAL A 125 5.00 -3.52 5.03
CA VAL A 125 4.78 -2.47 4.01
C VAL A 125 3.43 -1.75 4.16
N SER A 126 2.68 -2.01 5.24
CA SER A 126 1.32 -1.47 5.43
C SER A 126 1.28 0.03 5.78
N GLY A 127 2.40 0.59 6.24
CA GLY A 127 2.43 1.94 6.82
C GLY A 127 1.84 2.06 8.22
N ALA A 128 1.38 0.95 8.83
CA ALA A 128 0.74 0.98 10.15
C ALA A 128 1.67 1.36 11.31
N ALA A 129 2.98 1.31 11.08
CA ALA A 129 3.99 1.80 12.02
C ALA A 129 3.89 3.31 12.27
N GLU A 130 3.37 4.07 11.31
CA GLU A 130 3.26 5.53 11.34
C GLU A 130 1.90 6.02 11.86
N TRP A 131 1.01 5.11 12.26
CA TRP A 131 -0.28 5.47 12.84
C TRP A 131 -0.10 6.22 14.15
N GLN A 132 -0.80 7.35 14.28
CA GLN A 132 -0.70 8.20 15.47
C GLN A 132 -1.68 7.76 16.58
N PRO A 133 -1.31 7.89 17.87
CA PRO A 133 -2.24 7.78 18.98
C PRO A 133 -3.41 8.74 18.75
N THR A 134 -4.63 8.23 18.81
CA THR A 134 -5.80 9.10 18.82
C THR A 134 -5.80 9.80 20.19
N GLU A 135 -5.60 11.11 20.24
CA GLU A 135 -5.91 11.88 21.45
C GLU A 135 -7.36 11.58 21.81
N ALA A 136 -7.61 11.17 23.05
CA ALA A 136 -8.95 10.90 23.52
C ALA A 136 -9.76 12.18 23.32
N ASP A 137 -10.73 12.13 22.42
CA ASP A 137 -11.69 13.20 22.20
C ASP A 137 -12.36 13.52 23.54
N PRO A 138 -12.13 14.71 24.12
CA PRO A 138 -12.69 15.07 25.42
C PRO A 138 -14.23 15.17 25.40
N ASP A 139 -14.84 15.24 24.21
CA ASP A 139 -16.29 15.26 24.00
C ASP A 139 -16.87 13.90 23.55
N ALA A 140 -16.05 12.84 23.47
CA ALA A 140 -16.59 11.49 23.26
C ALA A 140 -17.47 11.11 24.47
N PRO A 141 -18.72 10.68 24.27
CA PRO A 141 -19.66 10.43 25.36
C PRO A 141 -19.03 9.43 26.34
N THR A 142 -18.85 9.90 27.56
CA THR A 142 -18.30 9.12 28.67
C THR A 142 -19.24 7.94 28.90
N VAL A 143 -18.85 6.75 28.44
CA VAL A 143 -19.53 5.51 28.81
C VAL A 143 -19.33 5.37 30.32
N LYS A 144 -20.35 5.76 31.08
CA LYS A 144 -20.41 5.55 32.51
C LYS A 144 -20.10 4.08 32.78
N ARG A 145 -19.11 3.87 33.64
CA ARG A 145 -18.79 2.61 34.28
C ARG A 145 -20.08 2.17 34.99
N VAL A 146 -20.83 1.25 34.40
CA VAL A 146 -21.99 0.66 35.05
C VAL A 146 -21.45 -0.32 36.08
N GLU A 147 -21.70 0.00 37.35
CA GLU A 147 -21.53 -0.90 38.47
C GLU A 147 -22.41 -2.14 38.24
N VAL A 148 -21.82 -3.29 38.54
CA VAL A 148 -22.45 -4.61 38.42
C VAL A 148 -23.60 -4.66 39.43
N ASP A 149 -24.83 -4.68 38.93
CA ASP A 149 -25.99 -5.07 39.73
C ASP A 149 -26.62 -6.31 39.09
N GLU A 150 -26.92 -7.28 39.94
CA GLU A 150 -27.33 -8.63 39.58
C GLU A 150 -28.76 -8.67 39.02
N ALA A 151 -29.01 -9.69 38.19
CA ALA A 151 -30.31 -10.26 37.83
C ALA A 151 -30.96 -9.91 36.47
N HIS A 152 -31.11 -11.00 35.70
CA HIS A 152 -32.06 -11.34 34.63
C HIS A 152 -31.75 -11.07 33.14
N PRO A 153 -32.07 -12.06 32.25
CA PRO A 153 -31.36 -12.28 30.98
C PRO A 153 -32.28 -12.12 29.76
N GLN A 154 -31.96 -11.25 28.79
CA GLN A 154 -32.53 -11.31 27.42
C GLN A 154 -31.88 -10.26 26.50
N ASN A 155 -30.72 -10.61 25.93
CA ASN A 155 -30.21 -10.24 24.59
C ASN A 155 -28.70 -10.54 24.54
N ARG A 156 -28.34 -11.79 24.23
CA ARG A 156 -26.97 -12.19 23.92
C ARG A 156 -26.84 -12.35 22.41
N GLU A 157 -26.28 -11.33 21.76
CA GLU A 157 -25.37 -11.54 20.62
C GLU A 157 -23.99 -11.02 21.05
N ALA A 158 -23.41 -11.69 22.04
CA ALA A 158 -21.99 -11.59 22.34
C ALA A 158 -21.24 -12.54 21.39
N PRO A 159 -20.10 -12.14 20.78
CA PRO A 159 -19.34 -13.06 19.95
C PRO A 159 -18.66 -14.09 20.85
N GLU A 160 -19.12 -15.34 20.79
CA GLU A 160 -18.45 -16.49 21.41
C GLU A 160 -17.03 -16.62 20.83
N VAL A 161 -16.05 -16.09 21.57
CA VAL A 161 -14.65 -16.43 21.40
C VAL A 161 -14.47 -17.78 22.10
N GLY A 162 -14.27 -18.85 21.33
CA GLY A 162 -13.98 -20.17 21.89
C GLY A 162 -12.82 -20.11 22.87
N ALA A 163 -12.87 -20.94 23.92
CA ALA A 163 -12.06 -20.88 25.14
C ALA A 163 -10.52 -20.94 24.97
N HIS A 164 -9.98 -21.01 23.74
CA HIS A 164 -8.55 -21.13 23.44
C HIS A 164 -8.09 -20.29 22.23
N SER A 165 -8.55 -19.04 22.08
CA SER A 165 -8.05 -18.14 21.01
C SER A 165 -6.93 -17.21 21.51
N LEU A 166 -5.79 -17.21 20.81
CA LEU A 166 -4.66 -16.30 21.06
C LEU A 166 -4.75 -15.11 20.09
N THR A 167 -4.55 -13.90 20.59
CA THR A 167 -4.70 -12.68 19.76
C THR A 167 -3.51 -11.74 19.93
N ALA A 168 -2.92 -11.32 18.81
CA ALA A 168 -1.99 -10.20 18.75
C ALA A 168 -2.73 -8.94 18.31
N GLN A 169 -2.51 -7.83 19.00
CA GLN A 169 -3.12 -6.54 18.69
C GLN A 169 -2.08 -5.44 18.55
N TRP A 170 -2.23 -4.59 17.54
CA TRP A 170 -1.50 -3.35 17.40
C TRP A 170 -2.46 -2.19 17.63
N ASN A 171 -2.07 -1.27 18.51
CA ASN A 171 -2.67 0.05 18.67
C ASN A 171 -1.54 1.08 18.84
N PRO A 172 -1.62 2.25 18.20
CA PRO A 172 -0.74 3.37 18.47
C PRO A 172 -0.72 3.72 19.96
N GLY A 173 0.46 3.77 20.55
CA GLY A 173 0.66 4.13 21.96
C GLY A 173 0.64 2.97 22.96
N THR A 174 0.23 1.74 22.59
CA THR A 174 0.23 0.59 23.51
C THR A 174 1.53 -0.23 23.50
N GLY A 175 2.45 0.06 22.58
CA GLY A 175 3.73 -0.64 22.42
C GLY A 175 4.48 -0.20 21.16
N SER A 176 5.61 -0.86 20.86
CA SER A 176 6.33 -0.61 19.59
C SER A 176 5.79 -1.49 18.46
N TRP A 177 5.78 -0.96 17.24
CA TRP A 177 5.38 -1.72 16.04
C TRP A 177 6.23 -2.99 15.87
N SER A 178 7.53 -2.90 16.19
CA SER A 178 8.45 -4.04 16.17
C SER A 178 8.07 -5.14 17.17
N ALA A 179 7.56 -4.79 18.35
CA ALA A 179 7.09 -5.77 19.33
C ALA A 179 5.84 -6.49 18.83
N PHE A 180 4.90 -5.77 18.21
CA PHE A 180 3.73 -6.37 17.58
C PHE A 180 4.11 -7.35 16.46
N LEU A 181 5.01 -6.96 15.54
CA LEU A 181 5.48 -7.85 14.48
C LEU A 181 6.18 -9.10 15.04
N THR A 182 6.96 -8.93 16.12
CA THR A 182 7.63 -10.05 16.80
C THR A 182 6.62 -11.01 17.42
N GLU A 183 5.55 -10.49 18.03
CA GLU A 183 4.49 -11.31 18.62
C GLU A 183 3.69 -12.07 17.55
N VAL A 184 3.34 -11.41 16.43
CA VAL A 184 2.71 -12.09 15.30
C VAL A 184 3.62 -13.18 14.74
N ALA A 185 4.93 -12.92 14.60
CA ALA A 185 5.88 -13.91 14.13
C ALA A 185 5.97 -15.12 15.08
N ARG A 186 5.98 -14.88 16.40
CA ARG A 186 5.98 -15.92 17.43
C ARG A 186 4.74 -16.81 17.36
N LEU A 187 3.56 -16.22 17.16
CA LEU A 187 2.30 -16.96 17.01
C LEU A 187 2.25 -17.75 15.70
N LEU A 188 2.81 -17.21 14.61
CA LEU A 188 2.96 -17.92 13.34
C LEU A 188 3.91 -19.11 13.45
N ASP A 189 4.99 -19.02 14.23
CA ASP A 189 5.92 -20.13 14.46
C ASP A 189 5.30 -21.25 15.33
N GLN A 190 4.22 -20.96 16.08
CA GLN A 190 3.42 -21.95 16.83
C GLN A 190 2.28 -22.57 16.00
N CYS A 191 2.07 -22.09 14.78
CA CYS A 191 1.05 -22.67 13.92
C CYS A 191 1.47 -24.05 13.40
N ARG A 192 0.48 -24.94 13.18
CA ARG A 192 0.74 -26.15 12.40
C ARG A 192 1.20 -25.72 11.00
N PRO A 193 2.30 -26.26 10.46
CA PRO A 193 2.81 -25.82 9.17
C PRO A 193 2.01 -26.40 8.00
N THR A 194 0.69 -26.22 7.95
CA THR A 194 -0.20 -26.65 6.87
C THR A 194 -0.57 -25.45 5.97
N LEU A 195 -1.05 -25.70 4.76
CA LEU A 195 -1.52 -24.60 3.91
C LEU A 195 -2.83 -24.02 4.45
N ASP A 196 -3.67 -24.84 5.08
CA ASP A 196 -4.88 -24.34 5.70
C ASP A 196 -4.62 -23.48 6.94
N ALA A 197 -3.51 -23.69 7.68
CA ALA A 197 -3.21 -22.87 8.86
C ALA A 197 -3.04 -21.37 8.53
N LEU A 198 -2.58 -21.04 7.33
CA LEU A 198 -2.55 -19.68 6.78
C LEU A 198 -3.14 -19.68 5.36
N PRO A 199 -4.46 -19.44 5.24
CA PRO A 199 -5.19 -19.58 3.99
C PRO A 199 -4.74 -18.63 2.87
N GLY A 200 -4.86 -19.10 1.62
CA GLY A 200 -4.42 -18.35 0.44
C GLY A 200 -5.33 -17.18 0.07
N ASP A 201 -6.61 -17.23 0.45
CA ASP A 201 -7.59 -16.15 0.23
C ASP A 201 -7.23 -14.90 1.03
N LEU A 202 -6.78 -15.03 2.29
CA LEU A 202 -6.21 -13.92 3.04
C LEU A 202 -5.00 -13.32 2.30
N LEU A 203 -4.05 -14.17 1.86
CA LEU A 203 -2.87 -13.69 1.14
C LEU A 203 -3.24 -12.99 -0.17
N HIS A 204 -4.31 -13.42 -0.84
CA HIS A 204 -4.85 -12.73 -1.99
C HIS A 204 -5.43 -11.36 -1.61
N GLN A 205 -6.21 -11.27 -0.53
CA GLN A 205 -6.74 -9.98 -0.05
C GLN A 205 -5.60 -9.01 0.28
N LEU A 206 -4.57 -9.48 0.97
CA LEU A 206 -3.37 -8.69 1.28
C LEU A 206 -2.62 -8.25 0.01
N SER A 207 -2.44 -9.17 -0.96
CA SER A 207 -1.83 -8.85 -2.25
C SER A 207 -2.61 -7.79 -3.03
N SER A 208 -3.94 -7.81 -2.97
CA SER A 208 -4.78 -6.82 -3.66
C SER A 208 -4.66 -5.41 -3.08
N ARG A 209 -4.07 -5.29 -1.88
CA ARG A 209 -3.84 -4.03 -1.17
C ARG A 209 -2.35 -3.66 -1.10
N ALA A 210 -1.49 -4.37 -1.81
CA ALA A 210 -0.05 -4.06 -1.87
C ALA A 210 0.17 -2.62 -2.36
N GLY A 211 0.84 -1.78 -1.56
CA GLY A 211 1.11 -0.37 -1.90
C GLY A 211 -0.03 0.62 -1.60
N GLN A 212 -1.20 0.15 -1.13
CA GLN A 212 -2.38 0.95 -0.80
C GLN A 212 -2.72 0.95 0.71
N GLY A 213 -1.84 0.39 1.55
CA GLY A 213 -2.11 0.17 2.98
C GLY A 213 -3.12 -0.96 3.24
N LEU A 214 -3.28 -1.38 4.50
CA LEU A 214 -4.14 -2.53 4.84
C LEU A 214 -5.53 -2.16 5.39
N HIS A 215 -5.91 -0.87 5.39
CA HIS A 215 -7.15 -0.41 6.01
C HIS A 215 -8.40 -1.09 5.45
N GLY A 216 -9.26 -1.58 6.34
CA GLY A 216 -10.52 -2.23 5.99
C GLY A 216 -10.38 -3.68 5.53
N VAL A 217 -9.18 -4.28 5.61
CA VAL A 217 -9.03 -5.73 5.44
C VAL A 217 -9.71 -6.42 6.64
N GLU A 218 -10.75 -7.20 6.36
CA GLU A 218 -11.44 -8.03 7.32
C GLU A 218 -11.55 -9.45 6.77
N TRP A 219 -10.80 -10.36 7.38
CA TRP A 219 -10.78 -11.77 7.03
C TRP A 219 -11.09 -12.61 8.27
N ARG A 220 -11.92 -13.63 8.10
CA ARG A 220 -12.28 -14.60 9.14
C ARG A 220 -12.43 -15.98 8.52
N ARG A 221 -11.79 -16.98 9.15
CA ARG A 221 -11.93 -18.39 8.79
C ARG A 221 -13.41 -18.80 8.76
N GLY A 222 -13.81 -19.58 7.76
CA GLY A 222 -15.18 -20.08 7.59
C GLY A 222 -16.22 -19.09 7.03
N ARG A 223 -15.98 -17.76 7.04
CA ARG A 223 -16.93 -16.77 6.48
C ARG A 223 -16.89 -16.68 4.94
N HIS A 224 -15.90 -17.30 4.30
CA HIS A 224 -15.75 -17.42 2.84
C HIS A 224 -15.84 -18.87 2.35
N GLY A 225 -16.64 -19.70 3.02
CA GLY A 225 -17.06 -21.00 2.50
C GLY A 225 -18.20 -20.87 1.48
N ALA A 226 -17.95 -20.35 0.27
CA ALA A 226 -18.87 -20.49 -0.88
C ALA A 226 -18.29 -20.09 -2.25
N GLU A 227 -17.04 -19.63 -2.36
CA GLU A 227 -16.36 -19.63 -3.65
C GLU A 227 -15.24 -20.67 -3.57
N LYS A 228 -15.61 -21.92 -3.86
CA LYS A 228 -14.65 -22.88 -4.39
C LYS A 228 -13.84 -22.13 -5.43
N ALA A 229 -12.53 -22.05 -5.21
CA ALA A 229 -11.57 -21.53 -6.15
C ALA A 229 -11.84 -22.16 -7.52
N SER A 230 -12.60 -21.45 -8.35
CA SER A 230 -12.61 -21.72 -9.76
C SER A 230 -11.30 -21.17 -10.26
N HIS A 231 -10.39 -22.09 -10.55
CA HIS A 231 -9.41 -21.90 -11.60
C HIS A 231 -10.17 -21.58 -12.90
N ASN A 232 -10.68 -20.35 -13.04
CA ASN A 232 -11.07 -19.71 -14.29
C ASN A 232 -11.56 -18.29 -14.02
N SER A 233 -10.63 -17.33 -14.08
CA SER A 233 -10.98 -15.97 -14.48
C SER A 233 -9.82 -15.40 -15.28
N ASP A 234 -9.62 -15.98 -16.46
CA ASP A 234 -8.98 -15.31 -17.58
C ASP A 234 -10.12 -14.84 -18.51
N SER A 235 -10.10 -13.54 -18.83
CA SER A 235 -10.60 -12.96 -20.09
C SER A 235 -12.12 -12.81 -20.29
N GLN A 236 -12.60 -11.57 -20.12
CA GLN A 236 -13.45 -10.94 -21.14
C GLN A 236 -12.73 -9.69 -21.67
N ARG A 237 -11.74 -9.92 -22.53
CA ARG A 237 -11.51 -9.01 -23.66
C ARG A 237 -12.35 -9.56 -24.79
N LEU A 238 -13.18 -8.72 -25.38
CA LEU A 238 -13.97 -8.98 -26.57
C LEU A 238 -13.12 -9.75 -27.59
N ALA A 239 -13.53 -10.99 -27.86
CA ALA A 239 -12.92 -11.84 -28.86
C ALA A 239 -13.32 -11.34 -30.25
N LEU A 240 -12.42 -10.62 -30.90
CA LEU A 240 -12.29 -10.74 -32.35
C LEU A 240 -11.67 -12.13 -32.60
N ALA A 241 -12.35 -12.93 -33.43
CA ALA A 241 -11.92 -14.27 -33.76
C ALA A 241 -10.65 -14.21 -34.62
N GLU A 242 -9.52 -14.59 -34.04
CA GLU A 242 -8.30 -14.96 -34.79
C GLU A 242 -7.81 -16.34 -34.37
N PHE A 243 -7.29 -17.06 -35.36
CA PHE A 243 -6.90 -18.46 -35.43
C PHE A 243 -6.03 -19.01 -34.27
N PRO A 244 -6.01 -20.34 -34.04
CA PRO A 244 -5.32 -20.94 -32.90
C PRO A 244 -3.79 -20.88 -33.03
N GLY A 245 -3.15 -20.05 -32.20
CA GLY A 245 -1.70 -20.03 -32.00
C GLY A 245 -1.21 -21.12 -31.03
N PRO A 246 0.11 -21.43 -31.02
CA PRO A 246 0.67 -22.63 -30.41
C PRO A 246 0.56 -22.63 -28.88
N GLN A 247 0.43 -23.84 -28.31
CA GLN A 247 0.34 -24.12 -26.88
C GLN A 247 1.55 -23.54 -26.10
N VAL A 248 1.40 -22.36 -25.50
CA VAL A 248 2.42 -21.80 -24.59
C VAL A 248 2.17 -22.31 -23.17
N SER A 249 3.14 -23.05 -22.63
CA SER A 249 3.13 -23.68 -21.31
C SER A 249 2.80 -22.72 -20.16
N SER A 250 2.03 -23.20 -19.17
CA SER A 250 1.60 -22.44 -17.97
C SER A 250 2.74 -21.84 -17.14
N SER A 251 3.95 -22.41 -17.22
CA SER A 251 5.17 -21.92 -16.57
C SER A 251 5.59 -20.53 -17.06
N HIS A 252 5.51 -20.27 -18.38
CA HIS A 252 5.87 -18.98 -18.96
C HIS A 252 4.86 -17.89 -18.59
N ARG A 253 3.58 -18.25 -18.43
CA ARG A 253 2.53 -17.30 -17.99
C ARG A 253 2.73 -16.88 -16.53
N SER A 254 3.08 -17.82 -15.63
CA SER A 254 3.45 -17.49 -14.24
C SER A 254 4.69 -16.57 -14.20
N GLN A 255 5.77 -16.96 -14.88
CA GLN A 255 7.02 -16.19 -14.93
C GLN A 255 6.84 -14.77 -15.48
N SER A 256 6.02 -14.60 -16.53
CA SER A 256 5.73 -13.27 -17.09
C SER A 256 4.98 -12.36 -16.11
N ARG A 257 4.03 -12.90 -15.32
CA ARG A 257 3.30 -12.14 -14.29
C ARG A 257 4.18 -11.78 -13.10
N VAL A 258 5.09 -12.68 -12.69
CA VAL A 258 6.04 -12.42 -11.59
C VAL A 258 7.10 -11.39 -12.00
N ASN A 259 7.63 -11.50 -13.21
CA ASN A 259 8.56 -10.50 -13.76
C ASN A 259 7.91 -9.12 -13.87
N ARG A 260 6.63 -9.05 -14.26
CA ARG A 260 5.88 -7.77 -14.29
C ARG A 260 5.77 -7.16 -12.89
N SER A 261 5.36 -7.92 -11.88
CA SER A 261 5.23 -7.42 -10.51
C SER A 261 6.57 -6.99 -9.88
N ALA A 262 7.65 -7.73 -10.13
CA ALA A 262 8.99 -7.32 -9.67
C ALA A 262 9.50 -6.07 -10.42
N THR A 263 9.27 -5.99 -11.74
CA THR A 263 9.62 -4.81 -12.54
C THR A 263 8.82 -3.58 -12.12
N GLU A 264 7.54 -3.75 -11.79
CA GLU A 264 6.65 -2.70 -11.26
C GLU A 264 7.14 -2.19 -9.91
N GLN A 265 7.51 -3.10 -8.98
CA GLN A 265 8.09 -2.69 -7.71
C GLN A 265 9.45 -1.98 -7.88
N ILE A 266 10.29 -2.44 -8.81
CA ILE A 266 11.55 -1.75 -9.15
C ILE A 266 11.27 -0.37 -9.76
N ALA A 267 10.24 -0.24 -10.60
CA ALA A 267 9.81 1.03 -11.17
C ALA A 267 9.30 2.00 -10.08
N ILE A 268 8.57 1.51 -9.08
CA ILE A 268 8.16 2.30 -7.91
C ILE A 268 9.38 2.82 -7.14
N THR A 269 10.36 1.96 -6.86
CA THR A 269 11.59 2.34 -6.15
C THR A 269 12.44 3.32 -6.97
N LEU A 270 12.58 3.09 -8.27
CA LEU A 270 13.26 4.01 -9.20
C LEU A 270 12.58 5.38 -9.23
N ARG A 271 11.25 5.42 -9.25
CA ARG A 271 10.48 6.66 -9.21
C ARG A 271 10.76 7.45 -7.93
N LYS A 272 10.79 6.78 -6.76
CA LYS A 272 11.16 7.42 -5.48
C LYS A 272 12.59 7.96 -5.51
N GLU A 273 13.55 7.18 -6.00
CA GLU A 273 14.95 7.64 -6.11
C GLU A 273 15.10 8.82 -7.07
N MET A 274 14.41 8.79 -8.22
CA MET A 274 14.41 9.90 -9.18
C MET A 274 13.83 11.18 -8.58
N ILE A 275 12.78 11.05 -7.78
CA ILE A 275 12.15 12.16 -7.06
C ILE A 275 13.09 12.74 -6.00
N ASN A 276 13.79 11.88 -5.26
CA ASN A 276 14.65 12.29 -4.14
C ASN A 276 16.05 12.78 -4.54
N SER A 277 16.48 12.53 -5.78
CA SER A 277 17.85 12.86 -6.22
C SER A 277 18.04 14.27 -6.78
N GLY A 278 16.99 15.10 -6.78
CA GLY A 278 17.06 16.51 -7.18
C GLY A 278 17.32 16.72 -8.68
N ASN A 279 17.00 15.73 -9.51
CA ASN A 279 17.18 15.82 -10.96
C ASN A 279 16.25 16.88 -11.58
N ARG A 280 16.70 17.47 -12.68
CA ARG A 280 16.02 18.52 -13.43
C ARG A 280 15.47 18.00 -14.76
N SER A 281 14.54 18.75 -15.35
CA SER A 281 14.02 18.49 -16.70
C SER A 281 15.17 18.34 -17.69
N GLY A 282 15.16 17.29 -18.51
CA GLY A 282 16.19 17.00 -19.51
C GLY A 282 17.41 16.20 -19.00
N ASP A 283 17.56 16.02 -17.68
CA ASP A 283 18.68 15.28 -17.10
C ASP A 283 18.73 13.84 -17.61
N ARG A 284 19.93 13.36 -17.91
CA ARG A 284 20.18 11.98 -18.34
C ARG A 284 20.32 11.07 -17.14
N LEU A 285 19.52 10.01 -17.13
CA LEU A 285 19.57 9.01 -16.08
C LEU A 285 20.51 7.87 -16.46
N SER A 286 21.55 7.66 -15.66
CA SER A 286 22.51 6.58 -15.85
C SER A 286 21.97 5.27 -15.27
N VAL A 287 21.68 4.31 -16.15
CA VAL A 287 21.28 2.94 -15.77
C VAL A 287 22.33 2.30 -14.86
N THR A 288 23.61 2.51 -15.15
CA THR A 288 24.72 1.96 -14.37
C THR A 288 24.75 2.49 -12.96
N LEU A 289 24.68 3.82 -12.79
CA LEU A 289 24.71 4.45 -11.47
C LEU A 289 23.45 4.09 -10.66
N LEU A 290 22.29 4.02 -11.30
CA LEU A 290 21.05 3.62 -10.64
C LEU A 290 21.09 2.14 -10.20
N ALA A 291 21.64 1.25 -11.03
CA ALA A 291 21.85 -0.15 -10.69
C ALA A 291 22.77 -0.33 -9.49
N GLU A 292 23.90 0.36 -9.47
CA GLU A 292 24.84 0.35 -8.34
C GLU A 292 24.20 0.90 -7.05
N ARG A 293 23.49 2.03 -7.15
CA ARG A 293 22.81 2.65 -5.99
C ARG A 293 21.73 1.77 -5.40
N LEU A 294 20.95 1.10 -6.25
CA LEU A 294 19.84 0.25 -5.84
C LEU A 294 20.26 -1.19 -5.51
N GLY A 295 21.51 -1.56 -5.81
CA GLY A 295 21.98 -2.94 -5.68
C GLY A 295 21.28 -3.91 -6.65
N LEU A 296 20.82 -3.40 -7.79
CA LEU A 296 20.04 -4.15 -8.80
C LEU A 296 20.88 -4.40 -10.06
N GLY A 297 20.46 -5.36 -10.89
CA GLY A 297 21.10 -5.59 -12.18
C GLY A 297 20.77 -4.50 -13.21
N GLN A 298 21.74 -4.08 -14.03
CA GLN A 298 21.52 -3.06 -15.07
C GLN A 298 20.38 -3.41 -16.03
N ALA A 299 20.18 -4.68 -16.37
CA ALA A 299 19.09 -5.13 -17.24
C ALA A 299 17.70 -4.88 -16.61
N GLN A 300 17.57 -5.05 -15.29
CA GLN A 300 16.32 -4.83 -14.57
C GLN A 300 16.02 -3.35 -14.42
N VAL A 301 17.03 -2.56 -14.06
CA VAL A 301 16.92 -1.10 -14.02
C VAL A 301 16.51 -0.58 -15.40
N ARG A 302 17.14 -1.08 -16.47
CA ARG A 302 16.75 -0.73 -17.84
C ARG A 302 15.31 -1.09 -18.16
N ASN A 303 14.85 -2.28 -17.78
CA ASN A 303 13.45 -2.69 -18.03
C ASN A 303 12.45 -1.84 -17.25
N ALA A 304 12.73 -1.54 -15.98
CA ALA A 304 11.88 -0.67 -15.17
C ALA A 304 11.91 0.78 -15.67
N MET A 305 13.06 1.27 -16.15
CA MET A 305 13.14 2.58 -16.80
C MET A 305 12.40 2.64 -18.14
N ARG A 306 12.36 1.54 -18.91
CA ARG A 306 11.48 1.44 -20.09
C ARG A 306 10.02 1.50 -19.69
N GLN A 307 9.61 0.77 -18.65
CA GLN A 307 8.25 0.86 -18.13
C GLN A 307 7.90 2.29 -17.72
N LEU A 308 8.81 2.98 -17.02
CA LEU A 308 8.62 4.39 -16.67
C LEU A 308 8.53 5.29 -17.93
N ALA A 309 9.26 4.97 -18.99
CA ALA A 309 9.15 5.69 -20.26
C ALA A 309 7.80 5.43 -20.96
N ASP A 310 7.34 4.18 -20.97
CA ASP A 310 6.05 3.78 -21.51
C ASP A 310 4.88 4.43 -20.73
N ASP A 311 5.04 4.60 -19.40
CA ASP A 311 4.09 5.29 -18.53
C ASP A 311 4.11 6.83 -18.73
N GLY A 312 5.02 7.34 -19.57
CA GLY A 312 5.22 8.77 -19.84
C GLY A 312 5.98 9.51 -18.73
N LEU A 313 6.62 8.77 -17.81
CA LEU A 313 7.40 9.34 -16.72
C LEU A 313 8.87 9.58 -17.08
N LEU A 314 9.35 8.95 -18.15
CA LEU A 314 10.67 9.15 -18.73
C LEU A 314 10.54 9.33 -20.23
N SER A 315 11.56 9.95 -20.83
CA SER A 315 11.78 9.88 -22.27
C SER A 315 12.87 8.85 -22.56
N HIS A 316 12.66 8.03 -23.59
CA HIS A 316 13.63 7.05 -24.05
C HIS A 316 14.06 7.36 -25.49
N SER A 317 15.37 7.37 -25.74
CA SER A 317 15.97 7.45 -27.07
C SER A 317 17.15 6.49 -27.18
N GLU A 318 17.77 6.40 -28.36
CA GLU A 318 19.02 5.65 -28.54
C GLU A 318 20.13 6.12 -27.59
N ALA A 319 20.09 7.39 -27.18
CA ALA A 319 20.99 7.97 -26.19
C ALA A 319 20.66 7.59 -24.73
N GLY A 320 19.63 6.79 -24.45
CA GLY A 320 19.28 6.30 -23.11
C GLY A 320 17.98 6.89 -22.56
N PHE A 321 17.93 7.13 -21.25
CA PHE A 321 16.74 7.66 -20.57
C PHE A 321 16.97 9.07 -20.06
N ARG A 322 15.96 9.92 -20.17
CA ARG A 322 16.00 11.29 -19.68
C ARG A 322 14.69 11.67 -19.00
N ILE A 323 14.78 12.61 -18.06
CA ILE A 323 13.60 13.26 -17.50
C ILE A 323 12.94 14.12 -18.60
N PRO A 324 11.63 14.00 -18.85
CA PRO A 324 10.95 14.78 -19.88
C PRO A 324 11.07 16.29 -19.62
N HIS A 325 10.97 17.08 -20.69
CA HIS A 325 10.74 18.52 -20.56
C HIS A 325 9.23 18.74 -20.40
N PHE A 326 8.82 19.50 -19.38
CA PHE A 326 7.40 19.82 -19.16
C PHE A 326 7.06 21.17 -19.77
N THR A 327 6.00 21.19 -20.54
CA THR A 327 5.40 22.38 -21.14
C THR A 327 4.12 22.78 -20.41
N GLY A 328 3.67 24.01 -20.57
CA GLY A 328 2.37 24.45 -20.07
C GLY A 328 1.19 23.66 -20.65
N THR A 329 1.34 23.09 -21.86
CA THR A 329 0.35 22.17 -22.43
C THR A 329 0.27 20.86 -21.65
N ASP A 330 1.41 20.33 -21.19
CA ASP A 330 1.44 19.12 -20.35
C ASP A 330 0.79 19.37 -18.99
N VAL A 331 0.96 20.57 -18.43
CA VAL A 331 0.26 20.99 -17.19
C VAL A 331 -1.26 21.01 -17.43
N ILE A 332 -1.72 21.63 -18.53
CA ILE A 332 -3.14 21.68 -18.88
C ILE A 332 -3.71 20.27 -19.05
N ASP A 333 -3.07 19.42 -19.84
CA ASP A 333 -3.54 18.05 -20.09
C ASP A 333 -3.64 17.22 -18.80
N LEU A 334 -2.58 17.26 -17.98
CA LEU A 334 -2.54 16.54 -16.71
C LEU A 334 -3.64 17.02 -15.75
N TYR A 335 -3.76 18.33 -15.53
CA TYR A 335 -4.72 18.87 -14.58
C TYR A 335 -6.17 18.79 -15.08
N ALA A 336 -6.40 18.90 -16.40
CA ALA A 336 -7.74 18.74 -16.98
C ALA A 336 -8.20 17.29 -16.84
N SER A 337 -7.31 16.33 -17.14
CA SER A 337 -7.56 14.91 -16.93
C SER A 337 -7.86 14.60 -15.46
N ARG A 338 -7.04 15.12 -14.53
CA ARG A 338 -7.26 14.95 -13.08
C ARG A 338 -8.58 15.56 -12.64
N LEU A 339 -8.95 16.72 -13.16
CA LEU A 339 -10.21 17.38 -12.81
C LEU A 339 -11.39 16.46 -13.13
N HIS A 340 -11.49 15.98 -14.37
CA HIS A 340 -12.65 15.20 -14.83
C HIS A 340 -12.73 13.83 -14.16
N VAL A 341 -11.60 13.12 -14.05
CA VAL A 341 -11.56 11.84 -13.34
C VAL A 341 -11.90 12.04 -11.86
N GLY A 342 -11.40 13.12 -11.25
CA GLY A 342 -11.70 13.50 -9.86
C GLY A 342 -13.18 13.84 -9.64
N ILE A 343 -13.85 14.51 -10.59
CA ILE A 343 -15.30 14.76 -10.51
C ILE A 343 -16.09 13.45 -10.46
N VAL A 344 -15.72 12.47 -11.30
CA VAL A 344 -16.34 11.14 -11.30
C VAL A 344 -16.14 10.45 -9.95
N ILE A 345 -14.91 10.47 -9.43
CA ILE A 345 -14.55 9.94 -8.10
C ILE A 345 -15.38 10.60 -7.01
N ILE A 346 -15.44 11.93 -6.95
CA ILE A 346 -16.12 12.67 -5.88
C ILE A 346 -17.62 12.36 -5.87
N ARG A 347 -18.24 12.32 -7.05
CA ARG A 347 -19.65 11.96 -7.20
C ARG A 347 -19.92 10.55 -6.68
N ALA A 348 -19.05 9.59 -7.01
CA ALA A 348 -19.17 8.23 -6.52
C ALA A 348 -18.91 8.15 -5.00
N SER A 349 -17.86 8.80 -4.49
CA SER A 349 -17.51 8.81 -3.07
C SER A 349 -18.61 9.41 -2.19
N ALA A 350 -19.35 10.42 -2.67
CA ALA A 350 -20.48 11.00 -1.95
C ALA A 350 -21.68 10.03 -1.80
N ALA A 351 -21.76 9.00 -2.65
CA ALA A 351 -22.77 7.95 -2.56
C ALA A 351 -22.30 6.74 -1.73
N GLN A 352 -21.04 6.72 -1.27
CA GLN A 352 -20.49 5.58 -0.52
C GLN A 352 -20.83 5.67 0.98
N PRO A 353 -20.98 4.53 1.66
CA PRO A 353 -21.11 4.50 3.11
C PRO A 353 -19.92 5.17 3.81
N ARG A 354 -20.16 5.94 4.87
CA ARG A 354 -19.12 6.70 5.59
C ARG A 354 -17.90 5.88 6.01
N HIS A 355 -18.07 4.60 6.34
CA HIS A 355 -16.96 3.72 6.72
C HIS A 355 -15.96 3.48 5.58
N ARG A 356 -16.40 3.55 4.30
CA ARG A 356 -15.52 3.45 3.12
C ARG A 356 -14.59 4.65 2.99
N LEU A 357 -14.97 5.81 3.52
CA LEU A 357 -14.20 7.06 3.48
C LEU A 357 -13.21 7.19 4.65
N LEU A 358 -13.15 6.19 5.55
CA LEU A 358 -12.23 6.20 6.67
C LEU A 358 -10.77 6.37 6.23
N PRO A 359 -10.23 5.66 5.21
CA PRO A 359 -8.86 5.87 4.76
C PRO A 359 -8.58 7.30 4.30
N ALA A 360 -9.52 7.92 3.57
CA ALA A 360 -9.41 9.32 3.18
C ALA A 360 -9.39 10.26 4.39
N ARG A 361 -10.24 10.01 5.40
CA ARG A 361 -10.23 10.78 6.65
C ARG A 361 -8.89 10.69 7.40
N LEU A 362 -8.27 9.51 7.41
CA LEU A 362 -6.97 9.32 8.06
C LEU A 362 -5.85 10.03 7.29
N ALA A 363 -5.86 9.92 5.97
CA ALA A 363 -4.89 10.63 5.13
C ALA A 363 -5.01 12.15 5.29
N LEU A 364 -6.23 12.69 5.44
CA LEU A 364 -6.42 14.09 5.79
C LEU A 364 -5.84 14.42 7.17
N GLY A 365 -6.07 13.59 8.19
CA GLY A 365 -5.44 13.78 9.51
C GLY A 365 -3.91 13.78 9.45
N THR A 366 -3.30 12.95 8.60
CA THR A 366 -1.86 12.98 8.33
C THR A 366 -1.44 14.29 7.69
N LEU A 367 -2.17 14.78 6.67
CA LEU A 367 -1.90 16.09 6.06
C LEU A 367 -1.94 17.22 7.10
N GLU A 368 -2.93 17.21 7.99
CA GLU A 368 -3.08 18.22 9.06
C GLU A 368 -1.91 18.20 10.05
N ALA A 369 -1.48 17.01 10.48
CA ALA A 369 -0.32 16.85 11.36
C ALA A 369 0.96 17.34 10.69
N VAL A 370 1.17 16.97 9.42
CA VAL A 370 2.35 17.36 8.63
C VAL A 370 2.34 18.86 8.33
N ALA A 371 1.19 19.47 8.08
CA ALA A 371 1.07 20.92 7.90
C ALA A 371 1.46 21.71 9.16
N THR A 372 1.30 21.12 10.35
CA THR A 372 1.59 21.77 11.63
C THR A 372 3.06 21.56 12.08
N GLN A 373 3.66 20.40 11.75
CA GLN A 373 4.95 19.96 12.33
C GLN A 373 6.01 19.52 11.31
N GLY A 374 5.64 19.34 10.04
CA GLY A 374 6.45 18.70 9.00
C GLY A 374 7.07 19.66 7.99
N SER A 375 7.83 19.10 7.05
CA SER A 375 8.37 19.83 5.90
C SER A 375 7.29 20.10 4.85
N LEU A 376 7.50 21.13 4.03
CA LEU A 376 6.61 21.55 2.94
C LEU A 376 6.43 20.42 1.90
N THR A 377 7.51 19.69 1.62
CA THR A 377 7.50 18.52 0.73
C THR A 377 6.64 17.38 1.28
N ASP A 378 6.64 17.21 2.60
CA ASP A 378 5.84 16.17 3.26
C ASP A 378 4.34 16.52 3.15
N SER A 379 3.98 17.82 3.18
CA SER A 379 2.59 18.29 3.06
C SER A 379 2.00 18.02 1.68
N GLY A 380 2.74 18.29 0.60
CA GLY A 380 2.28 18.01 -0.76
C GLY A 380 2.06 16.51 -1.03
N GLU A 381 2.95 15.65 -0.50
CA GLU A 381 2.77 14.20 -0.62
C GLU A 381 1.57 13.70 0.20
N ALA A 382 1.32 14.28 1.38
CA ALA A 382 0.17 13.96 2.20
C ALA A 382 -1.17 14.38 1.54
N ASP A 383 -1.22 15.54 0.89
CA ASP A 383 -2.36 15.99 0.09
C ASP A 383 -2.65 15.00 -1.07
N LEU A 384 -1.62 14.62 -1.83
CA LEU A 384 -1.79 13.65 -2.91
C LEU A 384 -2.22 12.26 -2.39
N ARG A 385 -1.77 11.87 -1.20
CA ARG A 385 -2.24 10.63 -0.54
C ARG A 385 -3.72 10.75 -0.20
N PHE A 386 -4.17 11.84 0.41
CA PHE A 386 -5.59 12.09 0.70
C PHE A 386 -6.46 11.94 -0.54
N GLN A 387 -6.07 12.58 -1.64
CA GLN A 387 -6.81 12.51 -2.90
C GLN A 387 -6.85 11.08 -3.46
N GLN A 388 -5.77 10.31 -3.34
CA GLN A 388 -5.74 8.90 -3.78
C GLN A 388 -6.65 8.03 -2.91
N GLU A 389 -6.63 8.19 -1.58
CA GLU A 389 -7.52 7.43 -0.70
C GLU A 389 -9.00 7.74 -0.96
N LEU A 390 -9.32 8.99 -1.31
CA LEU A 390 -10.66 9.38 -1.75
C LEU A 390 -11.06 8.70 -3.08
N ALA A 391 -10.10 8.54 -4.00
CA ALA A 391 -10.28 7.81 -5.25
C ALA A 391 -10.56 6.33 -5.03
N GLU A 392 -9.80 5.66 -4.18
CA GLU A 392 -10.01 4.25 -3.84
C GLU A 392 -11.36 4.04 -3.13
N ALA A 393 -11.72 4.97 -2.24
CA ALA A 393 -12.98 4.90 -1.50
C ALA A 393 -14.23 5.02 -2.40
N SER A 394 -14.10 5.57 -3.61
CA SER A 394 -15.22 5.72 -4.56
C SER A 394 -15.84 4.39 -5.02
N GLY A 395 -15.10 3.28 -4.90
CA GLY A 395 -15.48 1.96 -5.42
C GLY A 395 -15.29 1.79 -6.94
N LEU A 396 -14.86 2.83 -7.65
CA LEU A 396 -14.65 2.81 -9.11
C LEU A 396 -13.22 2.38 -9.45
N ARG A 397 -12.99 1.08 -9.63
CA ARG A 397 -11.66 0.52 -9.90
C ARG A 397 -10.91 1.19 -11.05
N GLN A 398 -11.58 1.40 -12.18
CA GLN A 398 -10.95 1.99 -13.37
C GLN A 398 -10.60 3.47 -13.14
N SER A 399 -11.50 4.24 -12.53
CA SER A 399 -11.26 5.66 -12.24
C SER A 399 -10.16 5.83 -11.19
N ALA A 400 -10.14 5.01 -10.13
CA ALA A 400 -9.09 5.01 -9.12
C ALA A 400 -7.71 4.69 -9.71
N HIS A 401 -7.62 3.70 -10.61
CA HIS A 401 -6.41 3.39 -11.35
C HIS A 401 -5.95 4.56 -12.22
N SER A 402 -6.84 5.09 -13.08
CA SER A 402 -6.53 6.24 -13.93
C SER A 402 -6.06 7.45 -13.11
N PHE A 403 -6.70 7.70 -11.97
CA PHE A 403 -6.31 8.76 -11.05
C PHE A 403 -4.93 8.52 -10.41
N HIS A 404 -4.62 7.27 -10.05
CA HIS A 404 -3.30 6.88 -9.55
C HIS A 404 -2.20 7.18 -10.56
N ALA A 405 -2.39 6.79 -11.82
CA ALA A 405 -1.42 7.07 -12.89
C ALA A 405 -1.17 8.58 -13.06
N LEU A 406 -2.24 9.39 -13.03
CA LEU A 406 -2.14 10.85 -13.07
C LEU A 406 -1.44 11.43 -11.83
N THR A 407 -1.69 10.87 -10.64
CA THR A 407 -1.02 11.28 -9.40
C THR A 407 0.48 11.00 -9.46
N LEU A 408 0.90 9.87 -10.02
CA LEU A 408 2.32 9.56 -10.19
C LEU A 408 3.01 10.52 -11.15
N ARG A 409 2.36 10.91 -12.25
CA ARG A 409 2.85 11.94 -13.17
C ARG A 409 2.97 13.29 -12.48
N LEU A 410 1.96 13.68 -11.71
CA LEU A 410 1.98 14.92 -10.94
C LEU A 410 3.13 14.98 -9.93
N ARG A 411 3.38 13.91 -9.17
CA ARG A 411 4.53 13.83 -8.24
C ARG A 411 5.86 14.08 -8.95
N MET A 412 6.01 13.54 -10.15
CA MET A 412 7.21 13.73 -10.93
C MET A 412 7.37 15.18 -11.39
N PHE A 413 6.28 15.83 -11.83
CA PHE A 413 6.29 17.27 -12.15
C PHE A 413 6.68 18.11 -10.93
N ILE A 414 6.09 17.84 -9.77
CA ILE A 414 6.37 18.57 -8.53
C ILE A 414 7.84 18.47 -8.13
N SER A 415 8.38 17.25 -8.17
CA SER A 415 9.78 17.00 -7.85
C SER A 415 10.75 17.70 -8.81
N VAL A 416 10.51 17.56 -10.12
CA VAL A 416 11.43 18.08 -11.14
C VAL A 416 11.37 19.60 -11.22
N LEU A 417 10.18 20.19 -11.07
CA LEU A 417 10.00 21.64 -11.05
C LEU A 417 10.41 22.28 -9.72
N GLN A 418 10.77 21.48 -8.70
CA GLN A 418 11.11 21.92 -7.35
C GLN A 418 10.09 22.93 -6.79
N LEU A 419 8.81 22.62 -6.98
CA LEU A 419 7.71 23.51 -6.61
C LEU A 419 7.69 23.77 -5.11
N ASP A 420 7.74 25.05 -4.74
CA ASP A 420 7.55 25.47 -3.36
C ASP A 420 6.06 25.53 -3.00
N TYR A 421 5.57 24.44 -2.41
CA TYR A 421 4.19 24.34 -1.94
C TYR A 421 3.92 25.09 -0.63
N ALA A 422 4.92 25.73 0.01
CA ALA A 422 4.72 26.38 1.30
C ALA A 422 3.53 27.34 1.38
N PRO A 423 3.34 28.24 0.39
CA PRO A 423 2.26 29.21 0.45
C PRO A 423 0.88 28.57 0.34
N ALA A 424 0.80 27.32 -0.12
CA ALA A 424 -0.45 26.61 -0.37
C ALA A 424 -0.86 25.66 0.77
N VAL A 425 0.04 25.29 1.69
CA VAL A 425 -0.23 24.22 2.69
C VAL A 425 -1.49 24.48 3.52
N GLU A 426 -1.64 25.67 4.08
CA GLU A 426 -2.83 26.03 4.89
C GLU A 426 -4.12 25.92 4.05
N ARG A 427 -4.07 26.38 2.80
CA ARG A 427 -5.20 26.29 1.87
C ARG A 427 -5.52 24.84 1.52
N LEU A 428 -4.52 24.00 1.26
CA LEU A 428 -4.72 22.58 0.95
C LEU A 428 -5.50 21.88 2.08
N VAL A 429 -5.09 22.12 3.33
CA VAL A 429 -5.77 21.58 4.52
C VAL A 429 -7.22 22.07 4.60
N VAL A 430 -7.46 23.37 4.42
CA VAL A 430 -8.81 23.95 4.46
C VAL A 430 -9.70 23.36 3.37
N ASP A 431 -9.20 23.29 2.14
CA ASP A 431 -9.96 22.77 1.01
C ASP A 431 -10.26 21.27 1.14
N ASP A 432 -9.31 20.47 1.62
CA ASP A 432 -9.51 19.03 1.81
C ASP A 432 -10.47 18.70 2.95
N ARG A 433 -10.42 19.47 4.05
CA ARG A 433 -11.44 19.40 5.11
C ARG A 433 -12.83 19.68 4.57
N ARG A 434 -12.97 20.78 3.82
CA ARG A 434 -14.25 21.16 3.21
C ARG A 434 -14.74 20.13 2.20
N LEU A 435 -13.83 19.62 1.37
CA LEU A 435 -14.13 18.59 0.39
C LEU A 435 -14.63 17.30 1.06
N LEU A 436 -13.89 16.77 2.04
CA LEU A 436 -14.27 15.56 2.75
C LEU A 436 -15.60 15.73 3.50
N THR A 437 -15.81 16.89 4.14
CA THR A 437 -17.08 17.20 4.83
C THR A 437 -18.25 17.20 3.85
N ALA A 438 -18.11 17.89 2.71
CA ALA A 438 -19.15 17.92 1.68
C ALA A 438 -19.44 16.51 1.11
N VAL A 439 -18.42 15.66 0.95
CA VAL A 439 -18.60 14.25 0.54
C VAL A 439 -19.34 13.44 1.61
N LEU A 440 -18.96 13.56 2.90
CA LEU A 440 -19.58 12.83 4.01
C LEU A 440 -21.05 13.20 4.28
N GLU A 441 -21.43 14.42 3.91
CA GLU A 441 -22.79 14.95 4.01
C GLU A 441 -23.61 14.77 2.72
N GLY A 442 -23.03 14.18 1.67
CA GLY A 442 -23.73 14.00 0.38
C GLY A 442 -23.96 15.30 -0.40
N ARG A 443 -23.28 16.40 -0.04
CA ARG A 443 -23.33 17.69 -0.75
C ARG A 443 -22.47 17.65 -2.02
N THR A 444 -22.81 16.76 -2.96
CA THR A 444 -22.00 16.47 -4.15
C THR A 444 -21.70 17.70 -5.01
N GLY A 445 -22.68 18.58 -5.20
CA GLY A 445 -22.49 19.81 -5.98
C GLY A 445 -21.44 20.75 -5.36
N GLU A 446 -21.39 20.82 -4.03
CA GLU A 446 -20.38 21.61 -3.32
C GLU A 446 -19.01 20.94 -3.36
N ALA A 447 -18.94 19.62 -3.14
CA ALA A 447 -17.70 18.87 -3.24
C ALA A 447 -17.03 19.04 -4.62
N VAL A 448 -17.82 18.99 -5.70
CA VAL A 448 -17.33 19.23 -7.07
C VAL A 448 -16.83 20.66 -7.27
N ARG A 449 -17.49 21.67 -6.69
CA ARG A 449 -17.01 23.07 -6.76
C ARG A 449 -15.69 23.26 -6.01
N ILE A 450 -15.56 22.66 -4.82
CA ILE A 450 -14.32 22.73 -4.03
C ILE A 450 -13.18 22.06 -4.80
N TRP A 451 -13.42 20.88 -5.37
CA TRP A 451 -12.43 20.21 -6.22
C TRP A 451 -12.00 21.07 -7.41
N ARG A 452 -12.93 21.64 -8.18
CA ARG A 452 -12.59 22.58 -9.26
C ARG A 452 -11.72 23.73 -8.79
N SER A 453 -12.10 24.39 -7.70
CA SER A 453 -11.34 25.51 -7.12
C SER A 453 -9.92 25.09 -6.74
N LYS A 454 -9.75 23.92 -6.11
CA LYS A 454 -8.45 23.38 -5.72
C LYS A 454 -7.56 23.12 -6.95
N LEU A 455 -8.13 22.60 -8.04
CA LEU A 455 -7.40 22.32 -9.28
C LEU A 455 -7.04 23.62 -10.01
N ASP A 456 -7.92 24.62 -10.01
CA ASP A 456 -7.63 25.96 -10.54
C ASP A 456 -6.49 26.64 -9.78
N ASP A 457 -6.47 26.54 -8.45
CA ASP A 457 -5.39 27.09 -7.63
C ASP A 457 -4.06 26.37 -7.89
N ALA A 458 -4.07 25.05 -8.01
CA ALA A 458 -2.89 24.28 -8.36
C ALA A 458 -2.36 24.66 -9.76
N VAL A 459 -3.25 24.83 -10.75
CA VAL A 459 -2.86 25.28 -12.10
C VAL A 459 -2.30 26.70 -12.09
N ARG A 460 -2.91 27.63 -11.34
CA ARG A 460 -2.35 28.98 -11.16
C ARG A 460 -0.92 28.92 -10.63
N HIS A 461 -0.67 28.09 -9.63
CA HIS A 461 0.66 27.91 -9.05
C HIS A 461 1.66 27.26 -10.04
N MET A 462 1.24 26.23 -10.79
CA MET A 462 2.06 25.54 -11.79
C MET A 462 2.37 26.41 -13.02
N SER A 463 1.40 27.17 -13.50
CA SER A 463 1.53 28.03 -14.70
C SER A 463 2.51 29.17 -14.49
N ALA A 464 2.69 29.64 -13.25
CA ALA A 464 3.70 30.64 -12.90
C ALA A 464 5.14 30.16 -13.16
N LEU A 465 5.38 28.84 -13.23
CA LEU A 465 6.68 28.25 -13.54
C LEU A 465 6.88 27.94 -15.04
N ALA A 466 5.84 28.03 -15.85
CA ALA A 466 5.91 27.82 -17.30
C ALA A 466 5.10 28.89 -18.09
N PRO A 467 5.31 30.19 -17.82
CA PRO A 467 4.42 31.26 -18.26
C PRO A 467 4.30 31.37 -19.79
N ASP A 468 5.39 31.09 -20.52
CA ASP A 468 5.43 31.25 -21.98
C ASP A 468 4.73 30.15 -22.76
N THR A 469 4.37 29.04 -22.11
CA THR A 469 3.80 27.84 -22.77
C THR A 469 2.43 27.44 -22.24
N PHE A 470 1.91 28.15 -21.23
CA PHE A 470 0.60 27.89 -20.65
C PHE A 470 -0.49 28.71 -21.36
N ASP A 471 -1.51 28.05 -21.90
CA ASP A 471 -2.69 28.69 -22.51
C ASP A 471 -3.88 28.74 -21.53
N PRO A 472 -4.17 29.89 -20.89
CA PRO A 472 -5.28 30.01 -19.96
C PRO A 472 -6.66 29.88 -20.63
N ARG A 473 -6.78 30.17 -21.93
CA ARG A 473 -8.03 30.01 -22.68
C ARG A 473 -8.31 28.55 -22.95
N LEU A 474 -7.28 27.76 -23.25
CA LEU A 474 -7.42 26.31 -23.37
C LEU A 474 -7.84 25.68 -22.03
N TRP A 475 -7.20 26.05 -20.91
CA TRP A 475 -7.61 25.60 -19.58
C TRP A 475 -9.10 25.87 -19.34
N SER A 476 -9.54 27.13 -19.50
CA SER A 476 -10.94 27.50 -19.26
C SER A 476 -11.93 26.74 -20.13
N ARG A 477 -11.62 26.45 -21.40
CA ARG A 477 -12.51 25.69 -22.29
C ARG A 477 -12.65 24.23 -21.85
N LEU A 478 -11.59 23.65 -21.30
CA LEU A 478 -11.60 22.27 -20.85
C LEU A 478 -12.29 22.10 -19.49
N THR A 479 -12.31 23.14 -18.64
CA THR A 479 -12.74 23.00 -17.23
C THR A 479 -14.10 23.57 -16.88
N GLN A 480 -14.78 24.23 -17.83
CA GLN A 480 -16.14 24.77 -17.68
C GLN A 480 -17.18 23.70 -17.34
#